data_AF-A0A8J6TLL3-F1
#
_entry.id   AF-A0A8J6TLL3-F1
#
_cell.length_a   1.000
_cell.length_b   1.000
_cell.length_c   1.000
_cell.angle_alpha   90.00
_cell.angle_beta   90.00
_cell.angle_gamma   90.00
#
_symmetry.space_group_name_H-M   'P 1'
#
loop_
_entity.id
_entity.type
_entity.pdbx_description
1 polymer ?
#
loop_
_entity_poly.entity_id
_entity_poly.type
_entity_poly.pdbx_seq_one_letter_code
_entity_poly.pdbx_strand_id
1 'polypeptide(L)' 'MRTIQMTLDDDLVKAVDRVSKQLHTSRSAFTRKALREALARYSLEQLEREHRQGYERQPVAADEFSVWETEQAWGDE' A
#
# COMPACT_ATOMS: atom_id res chain seq x y z
N MET A 1 -9.37 -14.44 -18.37
CA MET A 1 -8.87 -13.04 -18.48
C MET A 1 -9.83 -12.28 -19.37
N ARG A 2 -10.12 -11.00 -19.07
CA ARG A 2 -11.04 -10.19 -19.87
C ARG A 2 -10.23 -9.04 -20.48
N THR A 3 -10.33 -8.86 -21.80
CA THR A 3 -9.64 -7.77 -22.50
C THR A 3 -10.49 -6.51 -22.41
N ILE A 4 -9.86 -5.41 -21.99
CA ILE A 4 -10.48 -4.09 -21.92
C ILE A 4 -9.69 -3.14 -22.81
N GLN A 5 -10.37 -2.24 -23.49
CA GLN A 5 -9.74 -1.10 -24.14
C GLN A 5 -9.76 0.08 -23.15
N MET A 6 -8.64 0.78 -23.05
CA MET A 6 -8.49 1.97 -22.22
C MET A 6 -7.65 2.99 -22.97
N THR A 7 -7.92 4.27 -22.74
CA THR A 7 -7.12 5.37 -23.27
C THR A 7 -6.11 5.78 -22.20
N LEU A 8 -4.85 5.91 -22.59
CA LEU A 8 -3.74 6.35 -21.74
C LEU A 8 -2.99 7.43 -22.50
N ASP A 9 -2.40 8.39 -21.77
CA ASP A 9 -1.55 9.40 -22.38
C ASP A 9 -0.33 8.76 -23.07
N ASP A 10 0.07 9.33 -24.21
CA ASP A 10 1.17 8.79 -25.02
C ASP A 10 2.47 8.67 -24.23
N ASP A 11 2.74 9.62 -23.34
CA ASP A 11 3.96 9.61 -22.53
C ASP A 11 3.95 8.50 -21.48
N LEU A 12 2.78 8.18 -20.93
CA LEU A 12 2.63 7.04 -20.03
C LEU A 12 2.84 5.72 -20.79
N VAL A 13 2.29 5.60 -22.00
CA VAL A 13 2.50 4.41 -22.84
C VAL A 13 3.99 4.22 -23.16
N LYS A 14 4.71 5.29 -23.53
CA LYS A 14 6.17 5.23 -23.77
C LYS A 14 6.94 4.80 -22.53
N ALA A 15 6.58 5.31 -21.35
CA ALA A 15 7.21 4.94 -20.09
C ALA A 15 6.98 3.45 -19.77
N VAL A 16 5.73 2.98 -19.90
CA VAL A 16 5.37 1.56 -19.74
C VAL A 16 6.15 0.68 -20.71
N ASP A 17 6.27 1.08 -21.98
CA ASP A 17 7.01 0.33 -23.00
C ASP A 17 8.49 0.20 -22.66
N ARG A 18 9.12 1.29 -22.20
CA ARG A 18 10.53 1.29 -21.78
C ARG A 18 10.76 0.33 -20.62
N VAL A 19 9.95 0.44 -19.57
CA VAL A 19 10.09 -0.40 -18.36
C VAL A 19 9.76 -1.86 -18.66
N SER A 20 8.73 -2.11 -19.47
CA SER A 20 8.36 -3.47 -19.87
C SER A 20 9.50 -4.16 -20.60
N LYS A 21 10.21 -3.44 -21.49
CA LYS A 21 11.41 -3.95 -22.17
C LYS A 21 12.55 -4.23 -21.19
N GLN A 22 12.82 -3.33 -20.25
CA GLN A 22 13.88 -3.50 -19.24
C GLN A 22 13.62 -4.70 -18.33
N LEU A 23 12.36 -4.95 -17.99
CA LEU A 23 11.94 -6.06 -17.13
C LEU A 23 11.63 -7.34 -17.91
N HIS A 24 11.89 -7.37 -19.22
CA HIS A 24 11.58 -8.50 -20.12
C HIS A 24 10.13 -9.00 -19.96
N THR A 25 9.18 -8.08 -19.83
CA THR A 25 7.76 -8.38 -19.64
C THR A 25 6.90 -7.73 -20.71
N SER A 26 5.63 -8.11 -20.79
CA SER A 26 4.67 -7.47 -21.69
C SER A 26 4.01 -6.26 -21.03
N ARG A 27 3.55 -5.30 -21.85
CA ARG A 27 2.79 -4.14 -21.36
C ARG A 27 1.62 -4.56 -20.49
N SER A 28 0.86 -5.57 -20.93
CA SER A 28 -0.32 -6.06 -20.20
C SER A 28 0.04 -6.76 -18.89
N ALA A 29 1.22 -7.38 -18.79
CA ALA A 29 1.70 -7.95 -17.53
C ALA A 29 2.15 -6.84 -16.57
N PHE A 30 2.91 -5.85 -17.06
CA PHE A 30 3.34 -4.69 -16.27
C PHE A 30 2.14 -3.89 -15.75
N THR A 31 1.24 -3.47 -16.64
CA THR A 31 0.05 -2.67 -16.27
C THR A 31 -0.83 -3.42 -15.28
N ARG A 32 -1.00 -4.75 -15.44
CA ARG A 32 -1.77 -5.56 -14.49
C ARG A 32 -1.12 -5.59 -13.10
N LYS A 33 0.21 -5.71 -13.03
CA LYS A 33 0.95 -5.67 -11.77
C LYS A 33 0.76 -4.30 -11.10
N ALA A 34 0.99 -3.22 -11.85
CA ALA A 34 0.83 -1.85 -11.34
C ALA A 34 -0.60 -1.58 -10.83
N LEU A 35 -1.64 -2.01 -11.57
CA LEU A 35 -3.03 -1.86 -11.15
C LEU A 35 -3.34 -2.63 -9.86
N ARG A 36 -2.80 -3.85 -9.70
CA ARG A 36 -2.97 -4.61 -8.44
C ARG A 36 -2.31 -3.92 -7.27
N GLU A 37 -1.10 -3.40 -7.45
CA GLU A 37 -0.38 -2.67 -6.41
C GLU A 37 -1.09 -1.35 -6.06
N ALA A 38 -1.68 -0.66 -7.03
CA ALA A 38 -2.47 0.55 -6.77
C ALA A 38 -3.72 0.24 -5.95
N LEU A 39 -4.45 -0.83 -6.29
CA LEU A 39 -5.62 -1.27 -5.52
C LEU A 39 -5.23 -1.70 -4.09
N ALA A 40 -4.14 -2.45 -3.93
CA ALA A 40 -3.66 -2.84 -2.61
C ALA A 40 -3.28 -1.64 -1.74
N ARG A 41 -2.58 -0.65 -2.32
CA ARG A 41 -2.26 0.61 -1.64
C ARG A 41 -3.51 1.38 -1.23
N TYR A 42 -4.49 1.49 -2.12
CA TYR A 42 -5.76 2.14 -1.80
C TYR A 42 -6.46 1.47 -0.61
N SER A 43 -6.53 0.14 -0.58
CA SER A 43 -7.14 -0.59 0.54
C SER A 43 -6.38 -0.36 1.85
N LEU A 44 -5.05 -0.33 1.82
CA LEU A 44 -4.22 -0.06 3.01
C LEU A 44 -4.49 1.35 3.55
N GLU A 45 -4.53 2.36 2.66
CA GLU A 45 -4.81 3.74 3.05
C GLU A 45 -6.21 3.90 3.67
N GLN A 46 -7.20 3.10 3.24
CA GLN A 46 -8.52 3.11 3.89
C GLN A 46 -8.45 2.55 5.30
N LEU A 47 -7.75 1.43 5.51
CA LEU A 47 -7.57 0.85 6.85
C LEU A 47 -6.83 1.82 7.78
N GLU A 48 -5.79 2.50 7.30
CA GLU A 48 -5.07 3.51 8.07
C GLU A 48 -5.97 4.70 8.45
N ARG A 49 -6.85 5.13 7.53
CA ARG A 49 -7.84 6.18 7.80
C ARG A 49 -8.85 5.73 8.85
N GLU A 50 -9.33 4.50 8.76
CA GLU A 50 -10.25 3.92 9.75
C GLU A 50 -9.60 3.85 11.13
N HIS A 51 -8.35 3.35 11.22
CA HIS A 51 -7.61 3.34 12.47
C HIS A 51 -7.45 4.75 13.05
N ARG A 52 -7.04 5.73 12.23
CA ARG A 52 -6.91 7.12 12.67
C ARG A 52 -8.22 7.68 13.21
N GLN A 53 -9.32 7.49 12.48
CA GLN A 53 -10.65 7.92 12.92
C GLN A 53 -11.09 7.19 14.19
N GLY A 54 -10.70 5.92 14.36
CA GLY A 54 -10.93 5.16 15.58
C GLY A 54 -10.27 5.81 16.78
N TYR A 55 -8.97 6.12 16.68
CA TYR A 55 -8.22 6.78 17.76
C TYR A 55 -8.64 8.23 18.00
N GLU A 56 -9.09 8.96 16.97
CA GLU A 56 -9.65 10.30 17.15
C GLU A 56 -10.99 10.27 17.90
N ARG A 57 -11.83 9.25 17.64
CA ARG A 57 -13.16 9.11 18.27
C ARG A 57 -13.07 8.52 19.67
N GLN A 58 -12.17 7.57 19.87
CA GLN A 58 -11.91 6.92 21.14
C GLN A 58 -10.41 7.08 21.43
N PRO A 59 -9.99 8.20 22.03
CA PRO A 59 -8.61 8.38 22.41
C PRO A 59 -8.19 7.29 23.38
N VAL A 60 -6.95 6.83 23.21
CA VAL A 60 -6.38 5.75 24.01
C VAL A 60 -6.38 6.13 25.48
N ALA A 61 -6.82 5.21 26.34
CA ALA A 61 -6.76 5.43 27.77
C ALA A 61 -5.30 5.42 28.23
N ALA A 62 -4.96 6.21 29.26
CA ALA A 62 -3.58 6.38 29.70
C ALA A 62 -2.89 5.07 30.13
N ASP A 63 -3.68 4.03 30.45
CA ASP A 63 -3.25 2.72 30.91
C ASP A 63 -3.40 1.60 29.85
N GLU A 64 -3.93 1.91 28.66
CA GLU A 64 -4.29 0.92 27.63
C GLU A 64 -3.08 0.14 27.08
N PHE A 65 -1.90 0.77 27.08
CA PHE A 65 -0.63 0.15 26.68
C PHE A 65 0.38 0.00 27.81
N SER A 66 0.05 0.42 29.04
CA SER A 66 0.96 0.39 30.18
C SER A 66 1.27 -1.02 30.70
N VAL A 67 0.55 -2.04 30.25
CA VAL A 67 0.80 -3.45 30.59
C VAL A 67 2.22 -3.88 30.21
N TRP A 68 2.76 -3.33 29.11
CA TRP A 68 4.11 -3.63 28.63
C TRP A 68 5.23 -2.83 29.32
N GLU A 69 4.90 -1.77 30.07
CA GLU A 69 5.90 -0.94 30.76
C GLU A 69 6.58 -1.71 31.90
N THR A 70 5.85 -2.65 32.53
CA THR A 70 6.41 -3.49 33.62
C THR A 70 7.26 -4.64 33.08
N GLU A 71 7.13 -5.00 31.80
CA GLU A 71 7.91 -6.07 31.15
C GLU A 71 9.16 -5.57 30.42
N GLN A 72 9.41 -4.26 30.39
CA GLN A 72 10.63 -3.65 29.83
C GLN A 72 11.86 -3.85 30.73
N ALA A 73 12.18 -5.11 31.07
CA ALA A 73 13.48 -5.48 31.61
C ALA A 73 14.44 -5.80 30.47
N TRP A 74 14.78 -4.79 29.67
CA TRP A 74 15.94 -4.87 28.79
C TRP A 74 17.16 -4.84 29.71
N GLY A 75 17.66 -6.03 30.07
CA GLY A 75 18.76 -6.17 31.02
C GLY A 75 19.91 -5.19 30.71
N ASP A 76 20.52 -4.66 31.76
CA ASP A 76 21.76 -3.90 31.63
C ASP A 76 22.88 -4.87 31.22
N GLU A 77 23.22 -4.88 29.92
CA GLU A 77 24.31 -5.63 29.26
C GLU A 77 24.25 -7.18 29.23
#